data_AF-A0A2N2AJY0-F1
#
_entry.id   AF-A0A2N2AJY0-F1
#
_cell.length_a   1.000
_cell.length_b   1.000
_cell.length_c   1.000
_cell.angle_alpha   90.00
_cell.angle_beta   90.00
_cell.angle_gamma   90.00
#
_symmetry.space_group_name_H-M   'P 1'
#
loop_
_entity.id
_entity.type
_entity.pdbx_description
1 polymer ?
#
loop_
_entity_poly.entity_id
_entity_poly.type
_entity_poly.pdbx_seq_one_letter_code
_entity_poly.pdbx_strand_id
1 'polypeptide(L)'
;MSMGLELYESRVNRVDHADGVVTLHFSHAAIYNAKGAPGQDPGTTWSQEAVMSLADATVSSPGPTLPNMIADGFLETDGERYEVIPLPLGERRAGHIHLEFADGSVLDAHGSHPAVALLGNAIRLEDFQ
;
A
#
# COMPACT_ATOMS: atom_id res chain seq x y z
N MET A 1 -5.38 -4.54 -18.99
CA MET A 1 -5.40 -3.35 -18.14
C MET A 1 -4.93 -3.80 -16.78
N SER A 2 -3.86 -3.21 -16.29
CA SER A 2 -3.26 -3.48 -14.99
C SER A 2 -3.54 -2.26 -14.11
N MET A 3 -4.16 -2.50 -12.96
CA MET A 3 -4.36 -1.49 -11.92
C MET A 3 -3.50 -1.87 -10.72
N GLY A 4 -2.87 -0.89 -10.07
CA GLY A 4 -2.08 -1.14 -8.88
C GLY A 4 -1.94 0.07 -7.98
N LEU A 5 -1.68 -0.20 -6.70
CA LEU A 5 -1.32 0.78 -5.68
C LEU A 5 0.20 0.90 -5.65
N GLU A 6 0.74 2.05 -6.03
CA GLU A 6 2.15 2.40 -5.90
C GLU A 6 2.44 2.77 -4.44
N LEU A 7 3.36 2.04 -3.79
CA LEU A 7 3.69 2.31 -2.39
C LEU A 7 4.48 3.61 -2.25
N TYR A 8 5.39 3.90 -3.18
CA TYR A 8 6.14 5.15 -3.20
C TYR A 8 5.20 6.37 -3.25
N GLU A 9 5.45 7.38 -2.41
CA GLU A 9 4.64 8.60 -2.26
C GLU A 9 3.19 8.40 -1.75
N SER A 10 2.76 7.16 -1.51
CA SER A 10 1.52 6.90 -0.77
C SER A 10 1.66 7.32 0.70
N ARG A 11 0.54 7.77 1.31
CA ARG A 11 0.52 8.34 2.66
C ARG A 11 -0.34 7.53 3.61
N VAL A 12 0.30 6.95 4.61
CA VAL A 12 -0.37 6.27 5.72
C VAL A 12 -0.74 7.32 6.77
N ASN A 13 -2.00 7.34 7.20
CA ASN A 13 -2.46 8.24 8.27
C ASN A 13 -2.78 7.52 9.58
N ARG A 14 -2.98 6.20 9.54
CA ARG A 14 -3.22 5.37 10.72
C ARG A 14 -2.71 3.96 10.50
N VAL A 15 -2.11 3.39 11.54
CA VAL A 15 -1.77 1.98 11.63
C VAL A 15 -2.48 1.44 12.86
N ASP A 16 -3.38 0.49 12.65
CA ASP A 16 -4.08 -0.20 13.72
C ASP A 16 -3.52 -1.62 13.86
N HIS A 17 -3.30 -2.06 15.08
CA HIS A 17 -2.95 -3.45 15.39
C HIS A 17 -3.88 -3.94 16.49
N ALA A 18 -4.86 -4.75 16.12
CA ALA A 18 -5.86 -5.30 17.02
C ALA A 18 -6.28 -6.69 16.54
N ASP A 19 -6.57 -7.59 17.50
CA ASP A 19 -7.09 -8.93 17.23
C ASP A 19 -6.25 -9.75 16.21
N GLY A 20 -4.93 -9.55 16.24
CA GLY A 20 -3.99 -10.21 15.33
C GLY A 20 -4.03 -9.68 13.89
N VAL A 21 -4.70 -8.56 13.62
CA VAL A 21 -4.72 -7.92 12.30
C VAL A 21 -3.96 -6.60 12.35
N VAL A 22 -3.03 -6.42 11.42
CA VAL A 22 -2.41 -5.11 11.14
C VAL A 22 -3.17 -4.48 9.99
N THR A 23 -3.65 -3.25 10.21
CA THR A 23 -4.39 -2.48 9.21
C THR A 23 -3.70 -1.14 8.96
N LEU A 24 -3.34 -0.90 7.71
CA LEU A 24 -2.79 0.36 7.21
C LEU A 24 -3.90 1.16 6.55
N HIS A 25 -4.16 2.35 7.06
CA HIS A 25 -5.06 3.30 6.44
C HIS A 25 -4.26 4.30 5.61
N PHE A 26 -4.56 4.35 4.33
CA PHE A 26 -4.00 5.30 3.39
C PHE A 26 -4.98 6.46 3.23
N SER A 27 -4.55 7.65 3.66
CA SER A 27 -5.26 8.91 3.32
C SER A 27 -5.01 9.32 1.87
N HIS A 28 -3.97 8.76 1.25
CA HIS A 28 -3.59 8.97 -0.14
C HIS A 28 -2.90 7.69 -0.61
N ALA A 29 -3.59 6.86 -1.38
CA ALA A 29 -2.99 5.77 -2.13
C ALA A 29 -2.83 6.21 -3.59
N ALA A 30 -1.61 6.17 -4.12
CA ALA A 30 -1.34 6.46 -5.52
C ALA A 30 -1.74 5.25 -6.36
N ILE A 31 -2.84 5.37 -7.10
CA ILE A 31 -3.36 4.30 -7.95
C ILE A 31 -2.99 4.58 -9.39
N TYR A 32 -2.34 3.60 -10.01
CA TYR A 32 -1.98 3.62 -11.42
C TYR A 32 -2.87 2.65 -12.20
N ASN A 33 -3.33 3.08 -13.38
CA ASN A 33 -4.00 2.22 -14.35
C ASN A 33 -3.41 2.42 -15.74
N ALA A 34 -2.85 1.36 -16.33
CA ALA A 34 -2.38 1.41 -17.70
C ALA A 34 -2.74 0.21 -18.55
N LYS A 35 -2.61 0.42 -19.85
CA LYS A 35 -2.55 -0.66 -20.83
C LYS A 35 -1.10 -1.13 -20.97
N GLY A 36 -0.53 -1.71 -19.90
CA GLY A 36 0.81 -2.31 -19.94
C GLY A 36 1.63 -2.05 -18.68
N ALA A 37 2.92 -1.79 -18.81
CA ALA A 37 3.85 -1.67 -17.68
C ALA A 37 3.87 -0.24 -17.10
N PRO A 38 3.82 -0.08 -15.76
CA PRO A 38 4.00 1.21 -15.10
C PRO A 38 5.26 1.94 -15.55
N GLY A 39 5.13 3.25 -15.83
CA GLY A 39 6.24 4.11 -16.29
C GLY A 39 6.67 3.91 -17.75
N GLN A 40 6.14 2.91 -18.46
CA GLN A 40 6.43 2.68 -19.88
C GLN A 40 5.26 3.00 -20.80
N ASP A 41 4.04 2.62 -20.39
CA ASP A 41 2.84 2.81 -21.19
C ASP A 41 1.99 4.00 -20.70
N PRO A 42 1.25 4.68 -21.60
CA PRO A 42 0.29 5.70 -21.21
C PRO A 42 -0.73 5.13 -20.20
N GLY A 43 -0.78 5.74 -19.04
CA GLY A 43 -1.68 5.37 -17.94
C GLY A 43 -2.27 6.59 -17.26
N THR A 44 -3.34 6.37 -16.50
CA THR A 44 -3.94 7.40 -15.64
C THR A 44 -3.54 7.11 -14.21
N THR A 45 -3.08 8.14 -13.50
CA THR A 45 -2.79 8.09 -12.06
C THR A 45 -3.78 8.95 -11.31
N TRP A 46 -4.30 8.43 -10.19
CA TRP A 46 -5.14 9.19 -9.27
C TRP A 46 -4.80 8.83 -7.83
N SER A 47 -5.26 9.66 -6.91
CA SER A 47 -5.23 9.35 -5.49
C SER A 47 -6.58 8.84 -5.02
N GLN A 48 -6.59 7.85 -4.14
CA GLN A 48 -7.79 7.39 -3.47
C GLN A 48 -7.48 6.94 -2.04
N GLU A 49 -8.44 7.03 -1.13
CA GLU A 49 -8.28 6.40 0.18
C GLU A 49 -8.23 4.87 0.01
N ALA A 50 -7.42 4.19 0.80
CA ALA A 50 -7.34 2.74 0.77
C ALA A 50 -7.09 2.16 2.16
N VAL A 51 -7.46 0.90 2.32
CA VAL A 51 -7.09 0.09 3.48
C VAL A 51 -6.35 -1.13 3.00
N MET A 52 -5.18 -1.37 3.59
CA MET A 52 -4.47 -2.62 3.47
C MET A 52 -4.52 -3.35 4.80
N SER A 53 -4.80 -4.64 4.78
CA SER A 53 -4.82 -5.47 5.99
C SER A 53 -3.95 -6.70 5.83
N LEU A 54 -3.36 -7.13 6.94
CA LEU A 54 -2.62 -8.38 7.07
C LEU A 54 -3.12 -9.09 8.34
N ALA A 55 -3.64 -10.30 8.19
CA ALA A 55 -4.12 -11.14 9.30
C ALA A 55 -2.97 -11.88 9.99
N ASP A 56 -3.22 -12.40 11.19
CA ASP A 56 -2.24 -13.09 12.04
C ASP A 56 -0.88 -12.38 12.12
N ALA A 57 -0.91 -11.05 12.14
CA ALA A 57 0.24 -10.22 11.87
C ALA A 57 1.05 -9.90 13.13
N THR A 58 2.37 -9.84 12.97
CA THR A 58 3.30 -9.33 13.97
C THR A 58 4.05 -8.13 13.39
N VAL A 59 4.33 -7.12 14.22
CA VAL A 59 5.04 -5.90 13.81
C VAL A 59 6.35 -5.82 14.61
N SER A 60 7.48 -5.63 13.92
CA SER A 60 8.81 -5.82 14.51
C SER A 60 9.49 -4.55 15.03
N SER A 61 8.86 -3.37 14.92
CA SER A 61 9.49 -2.08 15.30
C SER A 61 8.48 -1.07 15.88
N PRO A 62 8.92 -0.05 16.65
CA PRO A 62 8.06 1.07 16.99
C PRO A 62 7.55 1.70 15.69
N GLY A 63 6.22 1.87 15.59
CA GLY A 63 5.59 2.38 14.39
C GLY A 63 6.04 3.81 14.04
N PRO A 64 5.82 4.23 12.78
CA PRO A 64 6.13 5.58 12.32
C PRO A 64 5.36 6.64 13.12
N THR A 65 5.87 7.87 13.15
CA THR A 65 5.01 9.02 13.49
C THR A 65 4.03 9.21 12.33
N LEU A 66 2.73 9.36 12.61
CA LEU A 66 1.68 9.46 11.57
C LEU A 66 0.95 10.81 11.63
N PRO A 67 0.42 11.33 10.51
CA PRO A 67 0.49 10.77 9.16
C PRO A 67 1.88 10.90 8.54
N ASN A 68 2.25 9.98 7.65
CA ASN A 68 3.57 9.96 7.02
C ASN A 68 3.53 9.40 5.60
N MET A 69 4.52 9.81 4.81
CA MET A 69 4.70 9.40 3.43
C MET A 69 5.67 8.23 3.35
N ILE A 70 5.35 7.24 2.53
CA ILE A 70 6.24 6.13 2.23
C ILE A 70 7.31 6.63 1.26
N ALA A 71 8.57 6.44 1.64
CA ALA A 71 9.75 6.79 0.85
C ALA A 71 10.27 5.59 0.05
N ASP A 72 10.06 4.37 0.55
CA ASP A 72 10.31 3.11 -0.15
C ASP A 72 9.51 1.99 0.55
N GLY A 73 9.31 0.86 -0.11
CA GLY A 73 8.68 -0.28 0.53
C GLY A 73 8.14 -1.31 -0.44
N PHE A 74 7.76 -2.45 0.11
CA PHE A 74 7.23 -3.56 -0.65
C PHE A 74 6.23 -4.39 0.15
N LEU A 75 5.35 -5.07 -0.59
CA LEU A 75 4.67 -6.27 -0.16
C LEU A 75 5.38 -7.48 -0.78
N GLU A 76 5.83 -8.43 0.02
CA GLU A 76 6.21 -9.76 -0.44
C GLU A 76 5.10 -10.75 -0.11
N THR A 77 4.66 -11.51 -1.11
CA THR A 77 3.60 -12.51 -0.97
C THR A 77 3.72 -13.60 -2.02
N ASP A 78 3.51 -14.86 -1.63
CA ASP A 78 3.62 -16.05 -2.49
C ASP A 78 4.95 -16.12 -3.30
N GLY A 79 6.04 -15.58 -2.75
CA GLY A 79 7.37 -15.56 -3.39
C GLY A 79 7.58 -14.44 -4.41
N GLU A 80 6.63 -13.50 -4.52
CA GLU A 80 6.70 -12.32 -5.37
C GLU A 80 6.78 -11.05 -4.53
N ARG A 81 7.59 -10.09 -4.98
CA ARG A 81 7.77 -8.78 -4.33
C ARG A 81 7.13 -7.69 -5.17
N TYR A 82 6.37 -6.82 -4.51
CA TYR A 82 5.56 -5.77 -5.12
C TYR A 82 5.84 -4.42 -4.46
N GLU A 83 6.45 -3.50 -5.21
CA GLU A 83 6.45 -2.05 -4.91
C GLU A 83 5.14 -1.41 -5.38
N VAL A 84 4.57 -1.98 -6.45
CA VAL A 84 3.22 -1.71 -6.96
C VAL A 84 2.32 -2.91 -6.69
N ILE A 85 1.41 -2.78 -5.73
CA ILE A 85 0.49 -3.85 -5.33
C ILE A 85 -0.62 -3.98 -6.37
N PRO A 86 -0.83 -5.15 -7.01
CA PRO A 86 -1.89 -5.33 -7.99
C PRO A 86 -3.27 -5.16 -7.35
N LEU A 87 -4.20 -4.52 -8.06
CA LEU A 87 -5.58 -4.32 -7.63
C LEU A 87 -6.57 -4.94 -8.63
N PRO A 88 -7.43 -5.88 -8.19
CA PRO A 88 -7.46 -6.47 -6.85
C PRO A 88 -6.23 -7.33 -6.57
N LEU A 89 -5.74 -7.29 -5.34
CA LEU A 89 -4.74 -8.23 -4.84
C LEU A 89 -5.49 -9.55 -4.66
N GLY A 90 -5.24 -10.53 -5.52
CA GLY A 90 -5.94 -11.83 -5.49
C GLY A 90 -5.78 -12.57 -4.15
N GLU A 91 -6.33 -13.77 -4.04
CA GLU A 91 -6.15 -14.57 -2.81
C GLU A 91 -4.67 -14.93 -2.61
N ARG A 92 -4.11 -14.49 -1.48
CA ARG A 92 -2.71 -14.67 -1.08
C ARG A 92 -2.64 -15.33 0.30
N ARG A 93 -1.60 -16.12 0.57
CA ARG A 93 -1.52 -16.87 1.84
C ARG A 93 -0.62 -16.23 2.88
N ALA A 94 0.58 -15.84 2.48
CA ALA A 94 1.55 -15.18 3.35
C ALA A 94 1.75 -13.74 2.90
N GLY A 95 2.03 -12.84 3.83
CA GLY A 95 2.37 -11.45 3.50
C GLY A 95 3.48 -10.94 4.42
N HIS A 96 4.45 -10.26 3.82
CA HIS A 96 5.43 -9.42 4.51
C HIS A 96 5.33 -8.02 3.93
N ILE A 97 4.96 -7.06 4.77
CA ILE A 97 4.91 -5.65 4.42
C ILE A 97 6.13 -4.99 5.07
N HIS A 98 6.94 -4.34 4.26
CA HIS A 98 8.06 -3.52 4.71
C HIS A 98 7.92 -2.13 4.10
N LEU A 99 7.81 -1.11 4.94
CA LEU A 99 7.67 0.30 4.53
C LEU A 99 8.71 1.16 5.23
N GLU A 100 9.50 1.87 4.44
CA GLU A 100 10.36 2.96 4.89
C GLU A 100 9.60 4.29 4.72
N PHE A 101 9.55 5.09 5.77
CA PHE A 101 8.86 6.38 5.75
C PHE A 101 9.83 7.54 5.57
N ALA A 102 9.32 8.70 5.15
CA ALA A 102 10.10 9.89 4.86
C ALA A 102 10.86 10.46 6.09
N ASP A 103 10.46 10.11 7.31
CA ASP A 103 11.18 10.45 8.55
C ASP A 103 12.29 9.44 8.91
N GLY A 104 12.52 8.42 8.08
CA GLY A 104 13.48 7.34 8.29
C GLY A 104 12.97 6.23 9.21
N SER A 105 11.72 6.28 9.69
CA SER A 105 11.12 5.18 10.43
C SER A 105 10.74 4.03 9.50
N VAL A 106 10.66 2.82 10.07
CA VAL A 106 10.35 1.59 9.31
C VAL A 106 9.18 0.87 9.97
N LEU A 107 8.18 0.51 9.17
CA LEU A 107 7.18 -0.47 9.54
C LEU A 107 7.50 -1.78 8.85
N ASP A 108 7.66 -2.83 9.65
CA ASP A 108 7.90 -4.17 9.14
C ASP A 108 6.93 -5.14 9.82
N ALA A 109 6.08 -5.78 9.01
CA ALA A 109 4.95 -6.59 9.45
C ALA A 109 4.87 -7.92 8.68
N HIS A 110 4.75 -9.02 9.41
CA HIS A 110 4.61 -10.38 8.86
C HIS A 110 3.30 -11.00 9.28
N GLY A 111 2.58 -11.63 8.36
CA GLY A 111 1.30 -12.28 8.62
C GLY A 111 0.75 -13.04 7.41
N SER A 112 -0.57 -13.14 7.34
CA SER A 112 -1.31 -13.94 6.39
C SER A 112 -2.38 -13.12 5.66
N HIS A 113 -2.83 -13.61 4.51
CA HIS A 113 -3.97 -13.06 3.75
C HIS A 113 -3.92 -11.53 3.53
N PRO A 114 -2.86 -10.99 2.90
CA PRO A 114 -2.83 -9.57 2.58
C PRO A 114 -4.00 -9.20 1.67
N ALA A 115 -4.67 -8.11 1.97
CA ALA A 115 -5.79 -7.60 1.18
C ALA A 115 -5.73 -6.08 1.06
N VAL A 116 -6.23 -5.55 -0.06
CA VAL A 116 -6.37 -4.10 -0.29
C VAL A 116 -7.79 -3.79 -0.71
N ALA A 117 -8.38 -2.79 -0.06
CA ALA A 117 -9.68 -2.23 -0.41
C ALA A 117 -9.54 -0.74 -0.71
N LEU A 118 -10.00 -0.31 -1.89
CA LEU A 118 -10.15 1.11 -2.22
C LEU A 118 -11.42 1.66 -1.57
N LEU A 119 -11.32 2.83 -0.95
CA LEU A 119 -12.40 3.49 -0.23
C LEU A 119 -12.75 4.83 -0.90
N GLY A 120 -13.94 5.34 -0.60
CA GLY A 120 -14.35 6.69 -1.03
C GLY A 120 -14.32 6.90 -2.54
N ASN A 121 -14.13 8.16 -2.95
CA ASN A 121 -14.06 8.59 -4.34
C ASN A 121 -12.62 8.82 -4.78
N ALA A 122 -12.32 8.50 -6.05
CA ALA A 122 -11.05 8.83 -6.68
C ALA A 122 -10.88 10.34 -6.87
N ILE A 123 -9.68 10.85 -6.61
CA ILE A 123 -9.25 12.23 -6.81
C ILE A 123 -8.12 12.22 -7.85
N ARG A 124 -8.35 12.74 -9.06
CA ARG A 124 -7.30 12.78 -10.07
C ARG A 124 -6.27 13.84 -9.72
N LEU A 125 -4.98 13.49 -9.84
CA LEU A 125 -3.89 14.41 -9.52
C LEU A 125 -3.74 15.53 -10.56
N GLU A 126 -4.23 15.30 -11.79
CA GLU A 126 -4.33 16.29 -12.87
C GLU A 126 -5.36 17.41 -12.61
N ASP A 127 -6.29 17.23 -11.67
CA ASP A 127 -7.35 18.21 -11.38
C ASP A 127 -6.90 19.36 -10.45
N PHE A 128 -5.65 19.34 -9.95
CA PHE A 128 -5.08 20.35 -9.04
C PHE A 128 -3.92 21.16 -9.65
N GLN A 129 -3.74 21.11 -10.97
CA GLN A 129 -2.74 21.91 -11.70
C GLN A 129 -3.30 23.23 -12.24
#